data_AF-A0A451AHE2-F1
#
_entry.id   AF-A0A451AHE2-F1
#
_cell.length_a   1.000
_cell.length_b   1.000
_cell.length_c   1.000
_cell.angle_alpha   90.00
_cell.angle_beta   90.00
_cell.angle_gamma   90.00
#
_symmetry.space_group_name_H-M   'P 1'
#
loop_
_entity.id
_entity.type
_entity.pdbx_description
1 polymer ?
#
loop_
_entity_poly.entity_id
_entity_poly.type
_entity_poly.pdbx_seq_one_letter_code
_entity_poly.pdbx_strand_id
1 'polypeptide(L)'
;WLERATGEQVVLLIDEYDTPIHAGYQEGYYKEIISFLRNWLSGALKDHASLKKGVLTGILRVARESIFSGLNNLAVAGILKANPFADKFGFTEPEVERLLTDFALSETLPEVREWYNGYRFGETVIYNPWSILNFIHDRPAPPAPHWVNTSSNDLVRDLLESGGAEIREDLEALLSGGSVECQVTEDFPLRDLRGNAESIWSLLLFSGYLKPVGTRKYRNRVRYRLAIPNIEVESLYGRIVDRWLTRHIKSKHLDDLLDALMDGDIPEFARHLQTLVLNMLSFHDTAGGEGRTPEAVYQSFVLGLLANLGNEYRIRSNIESGLGRADILMSPELDTQGGRGIVMEFKRLGKNESMEEQLTAALAQIEEKHYPATLRAEGCAAVLSLAIVFDGKRLEVREGLSDAAGDD
;
A
#
# COMPACT_ATOMS: atom_id res chain seq x y z
N TRP A 1 25.85 38.17 -9.59
CA TRP A 1 26.91 37.96 -10.61
C TRP A 1 26.29 37.63 -11.96
N LEU A 2 25.43 36.61 -12.05
CA LEU A 2 24.73 36.21 -13.29
C LEU A 2 24.12 37.40 -14.04
N GLU A 3 23.27 38.20 -13.39
CA GLU A 3 22.68 39.40 -14.03
C GLU A 3 23.71 40.39 -14.57
N ARG A 4 24.85 40.58 -13.89
CA ARG A 4 25.92 41.45 -14.38
C ARG A 4 26.64 40.87 -15.60
N ALA A 5 26.71 39.54 -15.70
CA ALA A 5 27.36 38.84 -16.80
C ALA A 5 26.46 38.72 -18.03
N THR A 6 25.13 38.60 -17.84
CA THR A 6 24.17 38.37 -18.91
C THR A 6 23.35 39.61 -19.28
N GLY A 7 23.27 40.60 -18.39
CA GLY A 7 22.36 41.75 -18.52
C GLY A 7 20.90 41.43 -18.16
N GLU A 8 20.60 40.21 -17.73
CA GLU A 8 19.24 39.70 -17.53
C GLU A 8 18.99 39.25 -16.08
N GLN A 9 17.80 39.51 -15.56
CA GLN A 9 17.39 39.01 -14.25
C GLN A 9 17.31 37.47 -14.24
N VAL A 10 17.60 36.87 -13.10
CA VAL A 10 17.76 35.42 -12.92
C VAL A 10 16.42 34.74 -12.64
N VAL A 11 16.21 33.57 -13.25
CA VAL A 11 15.18 32.62 -12.82
C VAL A 11 15.85 31.56 -11.95
N LEU A 12 15.32 31.36 -10.74
CA LEU A 12 15.82 30.37 -9.79
C LEU A 12 14.85 29.18 -9.72
N LEU A 13 15.34 27.98 -10.05
CA LEU A 13 14.60 26.73 -9.94
C LEU A 13 15.24 25.91 -8.81
N ILE A 14 14.46 25.58 -7.79
CA ILE A 14 14.91 24.80 -6.64
C ILE A 14 14.05 23.55 -6.59
N ASP A 15 14.67 22.41 -6.89
CA ASP A 15 14.02 21.12 -6.79
C ASP A 15 14.19 20.52 -5.39
N GLU A 16 13.19 19.75 -4.98
CA GLU A 16 13.11 19.06 -3.69
C GLU A 16 13.61 19.87 -2.49
N TYR A 17 13.12 21.10 -2.35
CA TYR A 17 13.61 22.04 -1.34
C TYR A 17 13.45 21.52 0.11
N ASP A 18 12.56 20.55 0.31
CA ASP A 18 12.21 19.92 1.58
C ASP A 18 12.99 18.64 1.90
N THR A 19 13.71 18.04 0.95
CA THR A 19 14.56 16.85 1.20
C THR A 19 15.53 17.03 2.37
N PRO A 20 16.26 18.16 2.52
CA PRO A 20 17.13 18.36 3.68
C PRO A 20 16.37 18.43 5.01
N ILE A 21 15.09 18.82 4.98
CA ILE A 21 14.23 18.93 6.15
C ILE A 21 13.80 17.54 6.63
N HIS A 22 13.46 16.65 5.69
CA HIS A 22 13.21 15.24 5.98
C HIS A 22 14.44 14.58 6.62
N ALA A 23 15.62 14.78 6.04
CA ALA A 23 16.87 14.26 6.60
C ALA A 23 17.12 14.83 8.01
N GLY A 24 16.95 16.13 8.23
CA GLY A 24 17.10 16.73 9.56
C GLY A 24 16.08 16.23 10.58
N TYR A 25 14.88 15.84 10.15
CA TYR A 25 13.91 15.20 11.03
C TYR A 25 14.36 13.80 11.46
N GLN A 26 14.83 12.97 10.52
CA GLN A 26 15.26 11.60 10.79
C GLN A 26 16.54 11.54 11.62
N GLU A 27 17.51 12.40 11.31
CA GLU A 27 18.85 12.42 11.92
C GLU A 27 18.97 13.38 13.12
N GLY A 28 17.87 14.02 13.54
CA GLY A 28 17.81 14.79 14.78
C GLY A 28 18.34 16.22 14.74
N TYR A 29 18.62 16.80 13.57
CA TYR A 29 19.06 18.20 13.37
C TYR A 29 17.99 19.11 12.74
N TYR A 30 16.71 18.79 12.96
CA TYR A 30 15.58 19.49 12.35
C TYR A 30 15.58 21.01 12.61
N LYS A 31 15.96 21.45 13.81
CA LYS A 31 15.91 22.89 14.16
C LYS A 31 16.97 23.69 13.40
N GLU A 32 18.15 23.11 13.26
CA GLU A 32 19.31 23.65 12.59
C GLU A 32 19.02 23.83 11.09
N ILE A 33 18.51 22.79 10.44
CA ILE A 33 18.23 22.84 9.00
C ILE A 33 17.09 23.80 8.66
N ILE A 34 16.03 23.84 9.47
CA ILE A 34 14.93 24.81 9.30
C ILE A 34 15.43 26.25 9.43
N SER A 35 16.28 26.52 10.42
CA SER A 35 16.87 27.85 10.64
C SER A 35 17.74 28.28 9.45
N PHE A 36 18.57 27.37 8.95
CA PHE A 36 19.40 27.59 7.77
C PHE A 36 18.57 27.86 6.52
N LEU A 37 17.62 26.97 6.19
CA LEU A 37 16.81 27.08 4.98
C LEU A 37 15.91 28.30 4.99
N ARG A 38 15.35 28.69 6.14
CA ARG A 38 14.58 29.94 6.28
C ARG A 38 15.39 31.14 5.80
N ASN A 39 16.61 31.30 6.31
CA ASN A 39 17.45 32.44 5.99
C ASN A 39 17.95 32.37 4.54
N TRP A 40 18.35 31.19 4.09
CA TRP A 40 18.85 30.97 2.73
C TRP A 40 17.77 31.22 1.67
N LEU A 41 16.58 30.64 1.83
CA LEU A 41 15.45 30.84 0.92
C LEU A 41 14.94 32.28 0.98
N SER A 42 14.82 32.89 2.16
CA SER A 42 14.38 34.28 2.27
C SER A 42 15.37 35.23 1.57
N GLY A 43 16.67 35.06 1.77
CA GLY A 43 17.68 35.87 1.11
C GLY A 43 17.71 35.70 -0.41
N ALA A 44 17.43 34.49 -0.91
CA ALA A 44 17.43 34.19 -2.34
C ALA A 44 16.15 34.64 -3.05
N LEU A 45 14.99 34.52 -2.40
CA LEU A 45 13.67 34.60 -3.04
C LEU A 45 12.85 35.84 -2.67
N LYS A 46 13.27 36.60 -1.66
CA LYS A 46 12.57 37.81 -1.23
C LYS A 46 13.41 39.06 -1.47
N ASP A 47 12.80 40.04 -2.12
CA ASP A 47 13.33 41.39 -2.34
C ASP A 47 14.71 41.46 -3.04
N HIS A 48 15.11 40.40 -3.73
CA HIS A 48 16.38 40.37 -4.47
C HIS A 48 16.22 41.01 -5.85
N ALA A 49 16.82 42.18 -6.07
CA ALA A 49 16.65 42.97 -7.31
C ALA A 49 17.00 42.20 -8.59
N SER A 50 17.98 41.30 -8.53
CA SER A 50 18.37 40.45 -9.67
C SER A 50 17.44 39.27 -9.94
N LEU A 51 16.43 39.00 -9.10
CA LEU A 51 15.54 37.84 -9.24
C LEU A 51 14.33 38.22 -10.09
N LYS A 52 14.13 37.50 -11.21
CA LYS A 52 12.93 37.61 -12.03
C LYS A 52 11.78 36.77 -11.49
N LYS A 53 12.09 35.50 -11.17
CA LYS A 53 11.11 34.49 -10.73
C LYS A 53 11.83 33.36 -10.00
N GLY A 54 11.21 32.88 -8.92
CA GLY A 54 11.59 31.64 -8.23
C GLY A 54 10.53 30.56 -8.45
N VAL A 55 10.96 29.31 -8.60
CA VAL A 55 10.10 28.12 -8.57
C VAL A 55 10.71 27.14 -7.59
N LEU A 56 9.87 26.61 -6.70
CA LEU A 56 10.23 25.58 -5.74
C LEU A 56 9.34 24.37 -5.95
N THR A 57 9.92 23.19 -5.96
CA THR A 57 9.22 21.90 -5.96
C THR A 57 9.60 21.11 -4.72
N GLY A 58 8.63 20.39 -4.16
CA GLY A 58 8.78 19.61 -2.94
C GLY A 58 7.49 18.87 -2.63
N ILE A 59 7.57 17.91 -1.72
CA ILE A 59 6.46 17.04 -1.32
C ILE A 59 5.56 17.78 -0.33
N LEU A 60 6.15 18.28 0.75
CA LEU A 60 5.46 18.99 1.80
C LEU A 60 5.53 20.49 1.59
N ARG A 61 4.48 21.16 2.04
CA ARG A 61 4.52 22.60 2.27
C ARG A 61 5.00 22.83 3.70
N VAL A 62 6.31 22.75 3.90
CA VAL A 62 6.91 22.90 5.24
C VAL A 62 6.52 24.27 5.80
N ALA A 63 5.78 24.22 6.90
CA ALA A 63 4.95 25.28 7.47
C ALA A 63 5.36 26.72 7.12
N ARG A 64 4.35 27.49 6.71
CA ARG A 64 4.35 28.95 6.66
C ARG A 64 4.89 29.63 7.93
N GLU A 65 4.83 28.95 9.07
CA GLU A 65 5.30 29.47 10.36
C GLU A 65 6.82 29.34 10.56
N SER A 66 7.50 28.43 9.84
CA SER A 66 8.89 28.07 10.15
C SER A 66 9.92 28.34 9.04
N ILE A 67 9.57 28.30 7.76
CA ILE A 67 10.50 28.72 6.68
C ILE A 67 9.92 29.93 5.96
N PHE A 68 8.62 29.91 5.68
CA PHE A 68 7.98 30.96 4.90
C PHE A 68 7.42 32.13 5.72
N SER A 69 7.70 32.20 7.01
CA SER A 69 7.40 33.42 7.79
C SER A 69 8.25 34.60 7.29
N GLY A 70 9.41 34.30 6.71
CA GLY A 70 10.22 35.25 5.96
C GLY A 70 9.69 35.52 4.54
N LEU A 71 8.97 34.57 3.90
CA LEU A 71 8.56 34.55 2.49
C LEU A 71 7.04 34.61 2.33
N ASN A 72 6.48 35.82 2.29
CA ASN A 72 5.04 36.05 2.20
C ASN A 72 4.51 36.27 0.77
N ASN A 73 5.34 36.04 -0.26
CA ASN A 73 5.08 36.32 -1.68
C ASN A 73 4.87 35.06 -2.54
N LEU A 74 4.62 33.90 -1.94
CA LEU A 74 4.50 32.63 -2.66
C LEU A 74 3.09 32.37 -3.20
N ALA A 75 3.03 32.00 -4.48
CA ALA A 75 1.86 31.35 -5.09
C ALA A 75 2.07 29.84 -5.07
N VAL A 76 1.07 29.10 -4.61
CA VAL A 76 1.17 27.64 -4.41
C VAL A 76 0.25 26.93 -5.39
N ALA A 77 0.79 25.93 -6.08
CA ALA A 77 0.04 24.99 -6.91
C ALA A 77 0.16 23.59 -6.29
N GLY A 78 -0.87 23.19 -5.52
CA GLY A 78 -0.93 21.89 -4.88
C GLY A 78 -1.85 20.90 -5.62
N ILE A 79 -1.87 19.65 -5.17
CA ILE A 79 -2.59 18.55 -5.83
C ILE A 79 -4.10 18.53 -5.56
N LEU A 80 -4.59 19.22 -4.52
CA LEU A 80 -6.00 19.12 -4.10
C LEU A 80 -6.96 19.93 -4.98
N LYS A 81 -6.47 20.97 -5.64
CA LYS A 81 -7.29 21.91 -6.43
C LYS A 81 -6.85 21.92 -7.87
N ALA A 82 -7.81 22.10 -8.77
CA ALA A 82 -7.52 22.36 -10.17
C ALA A 82 -6.57 23.55 -10.30
N ASN A 83 -5.49 23.35 -11.06
CA ASN A 83 -4.47 24.35 -11.28
C ASN A 83 -3.79 24.10 -12.65
N PRO A 84 -3.08 25.09 -13.22
CA PRO A 84 -2.47 24.98 -14.55
C PRO A 84 -1.36 23.93 -14.69
N PHE A 85 -0.94 23.30 -13.58
CA PHE A 85 0.13 22.31 -13.55
C PHE A 85 -0.37 20.88 -13.29
N ALA A 86 -1.68 20.68 -13.22
CA ALA A 86 -2.29 19.39 -12.90
C ALA A 86 -1.90 18.25 -13.85
N ASP A 87 -1.59 18.59 -15.11
CA ASP A 87 -1.18 17.67 -16.18
C ASP A 87 0.32 17.74 -16.50
N LYS A 88 1.14 18.32 -15.61
CA LYS A 88 2.58 18.60 -15.88
C LYS A 88 3.56 17.73 -15.09
N PHE A 89 3.08 16.97 -14.11
CA PHE A 89 3.92 16.19 -13.18
C PHE A 89 3.61 14.68 -13.21
N GLY A 90 3.32 14.16 -14.40
CA GLY A 90 3.01 12.76 -14.64
C GLY A 90 2.64 12.55 -16.11
N PHE A 91 2.30 11.32 -16.47
CA PHE A 91 1.66 11.06 -17.77
C PHE A 91 0.15 11.05 -17.64
N THR A 92 -0.54 11.70 -18.55
CA THR A 92 -1.98 11.57 -18.70
C THR A 92 -2.34 10.25 -19.38
N GLU A 93 -3.58 9.78 -19.22
CA GLU A 93 -4.03 8.54 -19.88
C GLU A 93 -3.79 8.54 -21.41
N PRO A 94 -4.10 9.61 -22.16
CA PRO A 94 -3.80 9.66 -23.59
C PRO A 94 -2.31 9.59 -23.92
N GLU A 95 -1.44 10.11 -23.03
CA GLU A 95 0.02 10.01 -23.22
C GLU A 95 0.51 8.59 -22.96
N VAL A 96 -0.03 7.90 -21.95
CA VAL A 96 0.26 6.49 -21.68
C VAL A 96 -0.22 5.61 -22.83
N GLU A 97 -1.45 5.81 -23.32
CA GLU A 97 -2.00 5.09 -24.48
C GLU A 97 -1.11 5.25 -25.72
N ARG A 98 -0.65 6.47 -25.99
CA ARG A 98 0.27 6.74 -27.11
C ARG A 98 1.62 6.03 -26.90
N LEU A 99 2.21 6.15 -25.71
CA LEU A 99 3.47 5.47 -25.38
C LEU A 99 3.36 3.96 -25.58
N LEU A 100 2.33 3.33 -25.02
CA LEU A 100 2.13 1.88 -25.19
C LEU A 100 1.97 1.49 -26.66
N THR A 101 1.26 2.31 -27.44
CA THR A 101 1.10 2.08 -28.88
C THR A 101 2.42 2.18 -29.65
N ASP A 102 3.25 3.18 -29.33
CA ASP A 102 4.56 3.38 -29.97
C ASP A 102 5.52 2.19 -29.72
N PHE A 103 5.33 1.47 -28.62
CA PHE A 103 6.08 0.26 -28.27
C PHE A 103 5.37 -1.06 -28.59
N ALA A 104 4.23 -1.01 -29.31
CA ALA A 104 3.42 -2.18 -29.66
C ALA A 104 2.93 -3.00 -28.43
N LEU A 105 2.49 -2.30 -27.39
CA LEU A 105 1.97 -2.82 -26.12
C LEU A 105 0.54 -2.32 -25.82
N SER A 106 -0.24 -1.93 -26.85
CA SER A 106 -1.57 -1.32 -26.65
C SER A 106 -2.52 -2.22 -25.85
N GLU A 107 -2.38 -3.54 -25.96
CA GLU A 107 -3.17 -4.54 -25.25
C GLU A 107 -2.93 -4.56 -23.73
N THR A 108 -1.81 -4.02 -23.25
CA THR A 108 -1.47 -4.02 -21.81
C THR A 108 -2.04 -2.80 -21.07
N LEU A 109 -2.77 -1.91 -21.74
CA LEU A 109 -3.35 -0.71 -21.11
C LEU A 109 -4.23 -1.03 -19.89
N PRO A 110 -5.10 -2.07 -19.88
CA PRO A 110 -5.87 -2.41 -18.68
C PRO A 110 -4.98 -2.77 -17.48
N GLU A 111 -3.92 -3.55 -17.72
CA GLU A 111 -2.96 -3.96 -16.70
C GLU A 111 -2.19 -2.74 -16.15
N VAL A 112 -1.71 -1.87 -17.04
CA VAL A 112 -1.07 -0.59 -16.68
C VAL A 112 -1.99 0.30 -15.86
N ARG A 113 -3.30 0.31 -16.19
CA ARG A 113 -4.30 1.09 -15.45
C ARG A 113 -4.45 0.59 -14.01
N GLU A 114 -4.46 -0.72 -13.80
CA GLU A 114 -4.57 -1.29 -12.45
C GLU A 114 -3.30 -1.09 -11.62
N TRP A 115 -2.13 -1.24 -12.24
CA TRP A 115 -0.84 -1.18 -11.55
C TRP A 115 -0.33 0.23 -11.28
N TYR A 116 -0.56 1.17 -12.19
CA TYR A 116 0.19 2.44 -12.19
C TYR A 116 -0.69 3.70 -12.29
N ASN A 117 -2.00 3.57 -12.47
CA ASN A 117 -2.93 4.71 -12.46
C ASN A 117 -3.29 5.15 -11.03
N GLY A 118 -3.98 6.27 -10.88
CA GLY A 118 -4.75 6.60 -9.68
C GLY A 118 -4.38 7.94 -9.05
N TYR A 119 -3.24 8.53 -9.40
CA TYR A 119 -2.90 9.84 -8.85
C TYR A 119 -3.83 10.90 -9.41
N ARG A 120 -4.38 11.76 -8.53
CA ARG A 120 -5.38 12.75 -8.92
C ARG A 120 -4.99 14.14 -8.48
N PHE A 121 -4.71 15.00 -9.46
CA PHE A 121 -4.31 16.39 -9.28
C PHE A 121 -5.51 17.27 -9.68
N GLY A 122 -6.26 17.73 -8.68
CA GLY A 122 -7.58 18.31 -8.87
C GLY A 122 -8.52 17.30 -9.54
N GLU A 123 -8.86 17.53 -10.80
CA GLU A 123 -9.68 16.63 -11.61
C GLU A 123 -8.87 15.81 -12.63
N THR A 124 -7.56 16.07 -12.74
CA THR A 124 -6.70 15.38 -13.70
C THR A 124 -6.14 14.11 -13.08
N VAL A 125 -6.31 12.99 -13.77
CA VAL A 125 -5.71 11.72 -13.39
C VAL A 125 -4.38 11.58 -14.11
N ILE A 126 -3.33 11.22 -13.36
CA ILE A 126 -1.97 11.06 -13.87
C ILE A 126 -1.36 9.74 -13.43
N TYR A 127 -0.42 9.25 -14.22
CA TYR A 127 0.40 8.07 -13.99
C TYR A 127 1.79 8.50 -13.57
N ASN A 128 2.44 7.68 -12.72
CA ASN A 128 3.84 7.87 -12.36
C ASN A 128 4.74 7.60 -13.59
N PRO A 129 5.54 8.58 -14.08
CA PRO A 129 6.37 8.38 -15.27
C PRO A 129 7.41 7.26 -15.10
N TRP A 130 8.03 7.16 -13.93
CA TRP A 130 9.03 6.14 -13.65
C TRP A 130 8.44 4.73 -13.74
N SER A 131 7.26 4.50 -13.16
CA SER A 131 6.60 3.19 -13.25
C SER A 131 6.22 2.83 -14.68
N ILE A 132 5.68 3.78 -15.46
CA ILE A 132 5.32 3.53 -16.87
C ILE A 132 6.55 3.21 -17.71
N LEU A 133 7.64 3.98 -17.55
CA LEU A 133 8.85 3.77 -18.34
C LEU A 133 9.52 2.43 -18.02
N ASN A 134 9.58 2.03 -16.75
CA ASN A 134 10.14 0.73 -16.37
C ASN A 134 9.23 -0.42 -16.80
N PHE A 135 7.91 -0.29 -16.68
CA PHE A 135 6.98 -1.30 -17.19
C PHE A 135 7.22 -1.58 -18.68
N ILE A 136 7.38 -0.53 -19.50
CA ILE A 136 7.69 -0.68 -20.92
C ILE A 136 9.08 -1.29 -21.13
N HIS A 137 10.09 -0.84 -20.38
CA HIS A 137 11.46 -1.29 -20.50
C HIS A 137 11.65 -2.78 -20.15
N ASP A 138 10.99 -3.24 -19.08
CA ASP A 138 11.19 -4.57 -18.50
C ASP A 138 10.43 -5.67 -19.26
N ARG A 139 9.62 -5.32 -20.26
CA ARG A 139 8.90 -6.31 -21.08
C ARG A 139 9.88 -7.33 -21.68
N PRO A 140 9.51 -8.64 -21.67
CA PRO A 140 8.19 -9.19 -21.39
C PRO A 140 7.91 -9.56 -19.93
N ALA A 141 8.67 -9.04 -18.96
CA ALA A 141 8.41 -9.28 -17.54
C ALA A 141 6.98 -8.86 -17.15
N PRO A 142 6.39 -9.51 -16.12
CA PRO A 142 5.13 -9.07 -15.55
C PRO A 142 5.29 -7.69 -14.88
N PRO A 143 4.20 -6.94 -14.68
CA PRO A 143 4.22 -5.70 -13.91
C PRO A 143 4.85 -5.92 -12.53
N ALA A 144 5.60 -4.92 -12.08
CA ALA A 144 6.25 -4.92 -10.79
C ALA A 144 6.18 -3.53 -10.13
N PRO A 145 6.43 -3.45 -8.82
CA PRO A 145 6.66 -2.17 -8.16
C PRO A 145 7.98 -1.56 -8.63
N HIS A 146 7.96 -0.28 -9.02
CA HIS A 146 9.12 0.47 -9.52
C HIS A 146 9.41 1.71 -8.65
N TRP A 147 8.47 2.65 -8.52
CA TRP A 147 8.72 3.90 -7.78
C TRP A 147 8.80 3.66 -6.27
N VAL A 148 7.95 2.79 -5.72
CA VAL A 148 7.98 2.47 -4.28
C VAL A 148 9.27 1.78 -3.84
N ASN A 149 10.03 1.21 -4.78
CA ASN A 149 11.33 0.59 -4.53
C ASN A 149 12.48 1.62 -4.55
N THR A 150 12.24 2.82 -5.07
CA THR A 150 13.24 3.90 -5.13
C THR A 150 13.10 4.91 -3.97
N SER A 151 11.99 4.89 -3.23
CA SER A 151 11.75 5.78 -2.09
C SER A 151 12.31 5.21 -0.78
N SER A 152 12.90 6.07 0.07
CA SER A 152 13.15 5.72 1.47
C SER A 152 11.81 5.64 2.21
N ASN A 153 11.28 4.43 2.32
CA ASN A 153 10.01 4.14 2.98
C ASN A 153 10.13 4.14 4.52
N ASP A 154 11.29 4.52 5.07
CA ASP A 154 11.58 4.43 6.51
C ASP A 154 10.64 5.31 7.33
N LEU A 155 10.44 6.56 6.91
CA LEU A 155 9.52 7.49 7.59
C LEU A 155 8.08 6.98 7.56
N VAL A 156 7.62 6.45 6.41
CA VAL A 156 6.25 5.92 6.27
C VAL A 156 6.05 4.74 7.21
N ARG A 157 7.00 3.80 7.21
CA ARG A 157 6.95 2.65 8.13
C ARG A 157 6.92 3.10 9.58
N ASP A 158 7.83 3.98 9.98
CA ASP A 158 7.91 4.45 11.37
C ASP A 158 6.60 5.12 11.80
N LEU A 159 5.96 5.90 10.93
CA LEU A 159 4.69 6.57 11.23
C LEU A 159 3.51 5.60 11.32
N LEU A 160 3.45 4.60 10.45
CA LEU A 160 2.40 3.58 10.49
C LEU A 160 2.58 2.63 11.69
N GLU A 161 3.82 2.20 11.98
CA GLU A 161 4.14 1.32 13.11
C GLU A 161 3.94 2.02 14.47
N SER A 162 4.33 3.29 14.59
CA SER A 162 4.11 4.09 15.81
C SER A 162 2.71 4.69 15.92
N GLY A 163 1.87 4.47 14.92
CA GLY A 163 0.47 4.89 14.92
C GLY A 163 -0.32 4.22 16.05
N GLY A 164 -1.13 5.03 16.74
CA GLY A 164 -2.11 4.54 17.73
C GLY A 164 -3.25 3.75 17.07
N ALA A 165 -4.26 3.36 17.85
CA ALA A 165 -5.39 2.56 17.38
C ALA A 165 -6.09 3.16 16.14
N GLU A 166 -6.28 4.48 16.10
CA GLU A 166 -6.90 5.19 14.97
C GLU A 166 -6.16 4.95 13.63
N ILE A 167 -4.82 5.03 13.62
CA ILE A 167 -4.03 4.76 12.41
C ILE A 167 -4.20 3.32 11.93
N ARG A 168 -4.37 2.38 12.87
CA ARG A 168 -4.49 0.95 12.57
C ARG A 168 -5.86 0.63 11.97
N GLU A 169 -6.94 1.15 12.55
CA GLU A 169 -8.30 1.03 12.00
C GLU A 169 -8.37 1.60 10.58
N ASP A 170 -7.79 2.78 10.38
CA ASP A 170 -7.70 3.42 9.07
C ASP A 170 -6.86 2.60 8.07
N LEU A 171 -5.76 1.98 8.52
CA LEU A 171 -4.95 1.10 7.70
C LEU A 171 -5.71 -0.17 7.28
N GLU A 172 -6.50 -0.77 8.17
CA GLU A 172 -7.38 -1.90 7.83
C GLU A 172 -8.40 -1.50 6.76
N ALA A 173 -9.01 -0.33 6.88
CA ALA A 173 -9.94 0.18 5.90
C ALA A 173 -9.27 0.38 4.53
N LEU A 174 -8.05 0.89 4.49
CA LEU A 174 -7.27 1.08 3.26
C LEU A 174 -6.92 -0.25 2.58
N LEU A 175 -6.43 -1.23 3.35
CA LEU A 175 -6.05 -2.56 2.87
C LEU A 175 -7.25 -3.38 2.38
N SER A 176 -8.46 -3.05 2.84
CA SER A 176 -9.70 -3.66 2.35
C SER A 176 -10.22 -3.06 1.03
N GLY A 177 -9.41 -2.23 0.36
CA GLY A 177 -9.82 -1.45 -0.81
C GLY A 177 -10.77 -0.28 -0.47
N GLY A 178 -10.89 0.05 0.82
CA GLY A 178 -11.72 1.13 1.31
C GLY A 178 -11.00 2.48 1.28
N SER A 179 -11.36 3.34 2.22
CA SER A 179 -10.86 4.70 2.28
C SER A 179 -10.98 5.32 3.66
N VAL A 180 -10.14 6.30 3.95
CA VAL A 180 -10.11 7.02 5.24
C VAL A 180 -10.62 8.44 5.07
N GLU A 181 -11.35 8.96 6.05
CA GLU A 181 -11.82 10.35 6.06
C GLU A 181 -10.85 11.23 6.88
N CYS A 182 -10.05 12.04 6.19
CA CYS A 182 -9.05 12.90 6.81
C CYS A 182 -9.33 14.38 6.56
N GLN A 183 -9.11 15.24 7.56
CA GLN A 183 -8.91 16.67 7.29
C GLN A 183 -7.48 16.86 6.78
N VAL A 184 -7.34 17.14 5.48
CA VAL A 184 -6.00 17.36 4.89
C VAL A 184 -5.50 18.73 5.30
N THR A 185 -4.37 18.75 6.00
CA THR A 185 -3.65 19.98 6.33
C THR A 185 -2.48 20.12 5.37
N GLU A 186 -2.49 21.16 4.55
CA GLU A 186 -1.37 21.47 3.65
C GLU A 186 -0.17 22.04 4.41
N ASP A 187 -0.39 22.74 5.53
CA ASP A 187 0.64 23.45 6.30
C ASP A 187 0.83 22.82 7.70
N PHE A 188 1.71 21.83 7.87
CA PHE A 188 2.06 21.32 9.20
C PHE A 188 3.58 21.10 9.35
N PRO A 189 4.14 21.25 10.56
CA PRO A 189 5.54 20.97 10.80
C PRO A 189 5.78 19.47 11.00
N LEU A 190 6.82 18.91 10.36
CA LEU A 190 7.19 17.49 10.47
C LEU A 190 7.37 17.02 11.93
N ARG A 191 7.78 17.93 12.83
CA ARG A 191 7.94 17.62 14.27
C ARG A 191 6.64 17.15 14.95
N ASP A 192 5.48 17.56 14.43
CA ASP A 192 4.16 17.28 15.03
C ASP A 192 3.49 16.06 14.36
N LEU A 193 4.20 15.32 13.50
CA LEU A 193 3.68 14.13 12.82
C LEU A 193 3.33 13.00 13.79
N ARG A 194 4.18 12.75 14.80
CA ARG A 194 3.99 11.63 15.72
C ARG A 194 2.76 11.86 16.59
N GLY A 195 1.83 10.91 16.57
CA GLY A 195 0.61 10.94 17.38
C GLY A 195 -0.54 11.76 16.79
N ASN A 196 -0.44 12.25 15.55
CA ASN A 196 -1.53 12.95 14.86
C ASN A 196 -1.88 12.23 13.55
N ALA A 197 -3.01 11.49 13.56
CA ALA A 197 -3.44 10.71 12.40
C ALA A 197 -3.69 11.56 11.16
N GLU A 198 -4.37 12.70 11.29
CA GLU A 198 -4.64 13.61 10.18
C GLU A 198 -3.34 14.14 9.52
N SER A 199 -2.30 14.38 10.31
CA SER A 199 -1.00 14.82 9.79
C SER A 199 -0.26 13.71 9.06
N ILE A 200 -0.33 12.47 9.57
CA ILE A 200 0.21 11.28 8.90
C ILE A 200 -0.49 11.07 7.56
N TRP A 201 -1.82 11.08 7.53
CA TRP A 201 -2.59 10.91 6.29
C TRP A 201 -2.36 12.03 5.28
N SER A 202 -2.20 13.26 5.76
CA SER A 202 -1.82 14.39 4.90
C SER A 202 -0.44 14.18 4.27
N LEU A 203 0.57 13.74 5.05
CA LEU A 203 1.90 13.41 4.53
C LEU A 203 1.82 12.30 3.46
N LEU A 204 1.11 11.21 3.75
CA LEU A 204 1.00 10.06 2.85
C LEU A 204 0.31 10.44 1.54
N LEU A 205 -0.69 11.32 1.59
CA LEU A 205 -1.32 11.90 0.40
C LEU A 205 -0.32 12.71 -0.44
N PHE A 206 0.39 13.67 0.16
CA PHE A 206 1.32 14.51 -0.60
C PHE A 206 2.54 13.73 -1.12
N SER A 207 2.91 12.64 -0.45
CA SER A 207 4.03 11.77 -0.84
C SER A 207 3.62 10.70 -1.88
N GLY A 208 2.35 10.65 -2.30
CA GLY A 208 1.88 9.70 -3.31
C GLY A 208 1.52 8.30 -2.79
N TYR A 209 1.45 8.08 -1.47
CA TYR A 209 0.96 6.81 -0.91
C TYR A 209 -0.57 6.74 -0.84
N LEU A 210 -1.26 7.87 -0.95
CA LEU A 210 -2.72 7.95 -1.01
C LEU A 210 -3.18 8.87 -2.15
N LYS A 211 -4.41 8.66 -2.63
CA LYS A 211 -5.11 9.52 -3.59
C LYS A 211 -6.44 10.04 -3.03
N PRO A 212 -6.89 11.24 -3.41
CA PRO A 212 -8.24 11.70 -3.09
C PRO A 212 -9.27 11.01 -4.00
N VAL A 213 -10.29 10.40 -3.40
CA VAL A 213 -11.41 9.76 -4.11
C VAL A 213 -12.75 10.46 -3.88
N GLY A 214 -12.78 11.48 -3.01
CA GLY A 214 -13.97 12.28 -2.77
C GLY A 214 -13.78 13.32 -1.68
N THR A 215 -14.79 14.18 -1.52
CA THR A 215 -14.82 15.16 -0.43
C THR A 215 -16.16 15.16 0.28
N ARG A 216 -16.14 15.44 1.58
CA ARG A 216 -17.32 15.59 2.41
C ARG A 216 -17.23 16.90 3.17
N LYS A 217 -18.27 17.72 3.05
CA LYS A 217 -18.41 18.94 3.86
C LYS A 217 -19.06 18.57 5.20
N TYR A 218 -18.39 18.88 6.29
CA TYR A 218 -18.90 18.66 7.65
C TYR A 218 -18.56 19.86 8.52
N ARG A 219 -19.59 20.48 9.14
CA ARG A 219 -19.44 21.62 10.07
C ARG A 219 -18.47 22.72 9.56
N ASN A 220 -18.64 23.13 8.30
CA ASN A 220 -17.81 24.13 7.62
C ASN A 220 -16.33 23.73 7.39
N ARG A 221 -15.99 22.46 7.53
CA ARG A 221 -14.71 21.88 7.15
C ARG A 221 -14.87 20.94 5.96
N VAL A 222 -13.84 20.86 5.13
CA VAL A 222 -13.74 19.87 4.05
C VAL A 222 -12.92 18.71 4.58
N ARG A 223 -13.50 17.52 4.56
CA ARG A 223 -12.79 16.26 4.76
C ARG A 223 -12.61 15.57 3.42
N TYR A 224 -11.45 14.99 3.22
CA TYR A 224 -11.13 14.22 2.02
C TYR A 224 -11.28 12.74 2.35
N ARG A 225 -11.82 12.01 1.39
CA ARG A 225 -11.79 10.56 1.40
C ARG A 225 -10.54 10.13 0.63
N LEU A 226 -9.63 9.43 1.30
CA LEU A 226 -8.34 9.03 0.76
C LEU A 226 -8.28 7.51 0.60
N ALA A 227 -7.74 7.02 -0.50
CA ALA A 227 -7.59 5.59 -0.79
C ALA A 227 -6.19 5.28 -1.32
N ILE A 228 -5.80 4.00 -1.30
CA ILE A 228 -4.58 3.53 -1.95
C ILE A 228 -4.71 3.74 -3.47
N PRO A 229 -3.69 4.26 -4.17
CA PRO A 229 -3.84 4.64 -5.57
C PRO A 229 -3.94 3.45 -6.53
N ASN A 230 -3.13 2.42 -6.33
CA ASN A 230 -2.95 1.28 -7.23
C ASN A 230 -2.24 0.10 -6.53
N ILE A 231 -2.13 -1.01 -7.27
CA ILE A 231 -1.50 -2.26 -6.81
C ILE A 231 -0.03 -2.03 -6.40
N GLU A 232 0.70 -1.16 -7.10
CA GLU A 232 2.09 -0.87 -6.76
C GLU A 232 2.23 -0.36 -5.32
N VAL A 233 1.37 0.58 -4.91
CA VAL A 233 1.36 1.12 -3.54
C VAL A 233 0.74 0.15 -2.55
N GLU A 234 -0.31 -0.56 -2.94
CA GLU A 234 -0.91 -1.63 -2.14
C GLU A 234 0.12 -2.68 -1.73
N SER A 235 0.99 -3.08 -2.66
CA SER A 235 2.09 -4.01 -2.40
C SER A 235 3.07 -3.51 -1.33
N LEU A 236 3.31 -2.19 -1.27
CA LEU A 236 4.14 -1.60 -0.23
C LEU A 236 3.44 -1.70 1.12
N TYR A 237 2.16 -1.32 1.21
CA TYR A 237 1.40 -1.44 2.45
C TYR A 237 1.37 -2.88 2.96
N GLY A 238 1.17 -3.87 2.09
CA GLY A 238 1.29 -5.29 2.42
C GLY A 238 2.65 -5.62 3.05
N ARG A 239 3.76 -5.26 2.39
CA ARG A 239 5.12 -5.47 2.94
C ARG A 239 5.36 -4.81 4.30
N ILE A 240 4.75 -3.64 4.54
CA ILE A 240 4.87 -2.93 5.82
C ILE A 240 4.13 -3.72 6.91
N VAL A 241 2.91 -4.18 6.63
CA VAL A 241 2.14 -5.02 7.55
C VAL A 241 2.90 -6.31 7.82
N ASP A 242 3.38 -7.02 6.81
CA ASP A 242 4.12 -8.28 6.96
C ASP A 242 5.31 -8.12 7.92
N ARG A 243 6.12 -7.08 7.71
CA ARG A 243 7.28 -6.79 8.57
C ARG A 243 6.87 -6.45 9.99
N TRP A 244 5.77 -5.72 10.15
CA TRP A 244 5.23 -5.40 11.47
C TRP A 244 4.78 -6.67 12.19
N LEU A 245 4.10 -7.59 11.49
CA LEU A 245 3.70 -8.90 12.01
C LEU A 245 4.91 -9.72 12.44
N THR A 246 5.91 -9.89 11.58
CA THR A 246 7.11 -10.70 11.89
C THR A 246 7.93 -10.16 13.06
N ARG A 247 7.85 -8.85 13.35
CA ARG A 247 8.53 -8.24 14.51
C ARG A 247 7.80 -8.45 15.83
N HIS A 248 6.47 -8.54 15.80
CA HIS A 248 5.62 -8.66 16.99
C HIS A 248 5.26 -10.11 17.32
N ILE A 249 5.42 -11.01 16.35
CA ILE A 249 5.26 -12.45 16.53
C ILE A 249 6.62 -13.04 16.91
N LYS A 250 6.69 -13.77 18.03
CA LYS A 250 7.91 -14.53 18.38
C LYS A 250 8.16 -15.56 17.27
N SER A 251 9.39 -15.61 16.71
CA SER A 251 9.69 -16.49 15.56
C SER A 251 9.16 -17.90 15.76
N LYS A 252 9.36 -18.49 16.95
CA LYS A 252 8.88 -19.83 17.29
C LYS A 252 7.38 -20.06 17.00
N HIS A 253 6.50 -19.10 17.29
CA HIS A 253 5.06 -19.31 17.08
C HIS A 253 4.67 -19.18 15.59
N LEU A 254 5.44 -18.41 14.81
CA LEU A 254 5.31 -18.35 13.36
C LEU A 254 5.85 -19.64 12.75
N ASP A 255 7.04 -20.09 13.17
CA ASP A 255 7.66 -21.34 12.72
C ASP A 255 6.71 -22.53 12.99
N ASP A 256 6.19 -22.67 14.22
CA ASP A 256 5.24 -23.72 14.59
C ASP A 256 3.93 -23.66 13.74
N LEU A 257 3.47 -22.46 13.34
CA LEU A 257 2.31 -22.30 12.46
C LEU A 257 2.58 -22.80 11.04
N LEU A 258 3.73 -22.42 10.48
CA LEU A 258 4.12 -22.75 9.12
C LEU A 258 4.43 -24.25 9.02
N ASP A 259 5.11 -24.83 10.00
CA ASP A 259 5.37 -26.27 10.09
C ASP A 259 4.06 -27.06 10.13
N ALA A 260 3.10 -26.66 10.98
CA ALA A 260 1.79 -27.31 11.05
C ALA A 260 1.03 -27.27 9.71
N LEU A 261 1.12 -26.16 8.97
CA LEU A 261 0.52 -26.06 7.63
C LEU A 261 1.19 -27.02 6.64
N MET A 262 2.52 -27.08 6.63
CA MET A 262 3.29 -27.93 5.71
C MET A 262 3.07 -29.42 5.99
N ASP A 263 3.02 -29.81 7.27
CA ASP A 263 2.72 -31.17 7.69
C ASP A 263 1.25 -31.55 7.43
N GLY A 264 0.37 -30.56 7.30
CA GLY A 264 -1.09 -30.74 7.16
C GLY A 264 -1.78 -31.03 8.49
N ASP A 265 -1.17 -30.63 9.62
CA ASP A 265 -1.83 -30.63 10.92
C ASP A 265 -2.74 -29.40 11.03
N ILE A 266 -3.92 -29.51 10.41
CA ILE A 266 -4.90 -28.41 10.37
C ILE A 266 -5.42 -28.00 11.76
N PRO A 267 -5.65 -28.91 12.72
CA PRO A 267 -5.94 -28.54 14.09
C PRO A 267 -4.86 -27.64 14.72
N GLU A 268 -3.58 -27.99 14.59
CA GLU A 268 -2.49 -27.17 15.13
C GLU A 268 -2.32 -25.86 14.35
N PHE A 269 -2.41 -25.88 13.02
CA PHE A 269 -2.41 -24.67 12.19
C PHE A 269 -3.51 -23.70 12.64
N ALA A 270 -4.74 -24.18 12.81
CA ALA A 270 -5.87 -23.38 13.28
C ALA A 270 -5.61 -22.81 14.67
N ARG A 271 -5.03 -23.59 15.60
CA ARG A 271 -4.69 -23.14 16.96
C ARG A 271 -3.62 -22.05 16.95
N HIS A 272 -2.58 -22.23 16.16
CA HIS A 272 -1.51 -21.24 16.04
C HIS A 272 -2.02 -19.96 15.39
N LEU A 273 -2.78 -20.07 14.30
CA LEU A 273 -3.40 -18.94 13.62
C LEU A 273 -4.37 -18.21 14.55
N GLN A 274 -5.20 -18.94 15.31
CA GLN A 274 -6.12 -18.39 16.30
C GLN A 274 -5.37 -17.58 17.38
N THR A 275 -4.21 -18.07 17.82
CA THR A 275 -3.37 -17.37 18.80
C THR A 275 -2.78 -16.08 18.22
N LEU A 276 -2.34 -16.10 16.96
CA LEU A 276 -1.83 -14.91 16.29
C LEU A 276 -2.95 -13.88 16.07
N VAL A 277 -4.10 -14.32 15.58
CA VAL A 277 -5.30 -13.48 15.42
C VAL A 277 -5.72 -12.88 16.76
N LEU A 278 -5.74 -13.65 17.85
CA LEU A 278 -6.05 -13.13 19.19
C LEU A 278 -5.03 -12.12 19.68
N ASN A 279 -3.73 -12.34 19.48
CA ASN A 279 -2.70 -11.44 19.96
C ASN A 279 -2.66 -10.14 19.16
N MET A 280 -2.82 -10.23 17.84
CA MET A 280 -2.80 -9.08 16.94
C MET A 280 -4.09 -8.25 17.07
N LEU A 281 -5.25 -8.90 17.14
CA LEU A 281 -6.55 -8.22 17.29
C LEU A 281 -6.89 -7.90 18.76
N SER A 282 -6.24 -8.47 19.78
CA SER A 282 -6.43 -8.04 21.19
C SER A 282 -5.92 -6.65 21.47
N PHE A 283 -4.92 -6.16 20.72
CA PHE A 283 -4.55 -4.75 20.76
C PHE A 283 -5.63 -3.82 20.15
N HIS A 284 -6.68 -4.35 19.51
CA HIS A 284 -7.81 -3.58 18.96
C HIS A 284 -9.02 -3.42 19.90
N ASP A 285 -9.18 -4.20 20.98
CA ASP A 285 -10.42 -4.15 21.79
C ASP A 285 -10.41 -3.11 22.93
N THR A 286 -9.38 -2.27 23.08
CA THR A 286 -9.42 -1.21 24.10
C THR A 286 -10.21 0.04 23.68
N ALA A 287 -10.73 0.11 22.46
CA ALA A 287 -11.62 1.17 22.00
C ALA A 287 -12.87 0.55 21.35
N GLY A 288 -14.00 0.60 22.06
CA GLY A 288 -15.23 -0.05 21.62
C GLY A 288 -15.74 0.46 20.27
N GLY A 289 -15.95 -0.46 19.33
CA GLY A 289 -16.61 -0.19 18.06
C GLY A 289 -17.05 -1.48 17.37
N GLU A 290 -18.35 -1.59 17.06
CA GLU A 290 -19.00 -2.71 16.38
C GLU A 290 -18.64 -2.83 14.88
N GLY A 291 -17.39 -2.57 14.50
CA GLY A 291 -16.87 -2.77 13.15
C GLY A 291 -16.36 -4.21 12.98
N ARG A 292 -16.92 -4.98 12.04
CA ARG A 292 -16.42 -6.32 11.72
C ARG A 292 -15.28 -6.20 10.70
N THR A 293 -14.08 -6.68 11.05
CA THR A 293 -12.89 -6.70 10.17
C THR A 293 -13.23 -7.35 8.81
N PRO A 294 -12.94 -6.69 7.67
CA PRO A 294 -13.21 -7.25 6.34
C PRO A 294 -12.37 -8.49 6.00
N GLU A 295 -12.89 -9.33 5.10
CA GLU A 295 -12.25 -10.59 4.65
C GLU A 295 -10.85 -10.37 4.04
N ALA A 296 -10.71 -9.33 3.22
CA ALA A 296 -9.44 -8.96 2.58
C ALA A 296 -8.31 -8.65 3.60
N VAL A 297 -8.65 -8.18 4.80
CA VAL A 297 -7.65 -7.95 5.87
C VAL A 297 -7.13 -9.28 6.39
N TYR A 298 -8.02 -10.24 6.65
CA TYR A 298 -7.60 -11.57 7.09
C TYR A 298 -6.80 -12.29 6.00
N GLN A 299 -7.22 -12.19 4.75
CA GLN A 299 -6.47 -12.73 3.61
C GLN A 299 -5.07 -12.11 3.55
N SER A 300 -4.95 -10.78 3.62
CA SER A 300 -3.66 -10.08 3.61
C SER A 300 -2.79 -10.46 4.80
N PHE A 301 -3.39 -10.58 5.98
CA PHE A 301 -2.72 -11.02 7.20
C PHE A 301 -2.14 -12.43 7.04
N VAL A 302 -2.95 -13.39 6.58
CA VAL A 302 -2.50 -14.77 6.36
C VAL A 302 -1.46 -14.83 5.25
N LEU A 303 -1.65 -14.11 4.14
CA LEU A 303 -0.68 -14.00 3.05
C LEU A 303 0.69 -13.51 3.57
N GLY A 304 0.68 -12.51 4.46
CA GLY A 304 1.89 -12.00 5.11
C GLY A 304 2.62 -13.01 5.98
N LEU A 305 1.88 -13.87 6.69
CA LEU A 305 2.47 -14.98 7.44
C LEU A 305 3.09 -16.00 6.47
N LEU A 306 2.36 -16.36 5.41
CA LEU A 306 2.77 -17.36 4.43
C LEU A 306 3.96 -16.92 3.57
N ALA A 307 4.18 -15.62 3.37
CA ALA A 307 5.32 -15.09 2.61
C ALA A 307 6.68 -15.60 3.12
N ASN A 308 6.77 -16.03 4.38
CA ASN A 308 7.97 -16.65 4.96
C ASN A 308 8.30 -18.02 4.36
N LEU A 309 7.34 -18.68 3.69
CA LEU A 309 7.53 -19.92 2.94
C LEU A 309 7.95 -19.69 1.49
N GLY A 310 8.27 -18.45 1.08
CA GLY A 310 8.59 -18.12 -0.32
C GLY A 310 9.78 -18.87 -0.92
N ASN A 311 10.64 -19.48 -0.10
CA ASN A 311 11.75 -20.33 -0.55
C ASN A 311 11.33 -21.78 -0.85
N GLU A 312 10.20 -22.23 -0.28
CA GLU A 312 9.68 -23.61 -0.38
C GLU A 312 8.43 -23.66 -1.26
N TYR A 313 7.65 -22.58 -1.28
CA TYR A 313 6.41 -22.44 -2.02
C TYR A 313 6.40 -21.16 -2.86
N ARG A 314 5.94 -21.30 -4.09
CA ARG A 314 5.45 -20.21 -4.92
C ARG A 314 4.03 -19.86 -4.51
N ILE A 315 3.85 -18.68 -3.92
CA ILE A 315 2.57 -18.21 -3.38
C ILE A 315 1.95 -17.20 -4.34
N ARG A 316 0.67 -17.39 -4.69
CA ARG A 316 -0.10 -16.52 -5.58
C ARG A 316 -1.43 -16.17 -4.91
N SER A 317 -1.80 -14.90 -4.89
CA SER A 317 -3.08 -14.42 -4.34
C SER A 317 -3.97 -13.83 -5.41
N ASN A 318 -5.30 -14.01 -5.30
CA ASN A 318 -6.31 -13.44 -6.21
C ASN A 318 -6.10 -13.77 -7.69
N ILE A 319 -5.46 -14.90 -8.00
CA ILE A 319 -5.14 -15.30 -9.38
C ILE A 319 -6.28 -16.12 -9.99
N GLU A 320 -6.49 -15.96 -11.29
CA GLU A 320 -7.41 -16.83 -12.04
C GLU A 320 -6.92 -18.28 -11.99
N SER A 321 -7.79 -19.18 -11.55
CA SER A 321 -7.53 -20.60 -11.37
C SER A 321 -8.80 -21.39 -11.65
N GLY A 322 -8.69 -22.44 -12.46
CA GLY A 322 -9.84 -23.20 -12.93
C GLY A 322 -10.89 -22.31 -13.61
N LEU A 323 -12.05 -22.14 -12.97
CA LEU A 323 -13.20 -21.34 -13.44
C LEU A 323 -13.45 -20.06 -12.61
N GLY A 324 -12.53 -19.67 -11.72
CA GLY A 324 -12.70 -18.53 -10.82
C GLY A 324 -11.39 -17.89 -10.37
N ARG A 325 -11.41 -17.17 -9.25
CA ARG A 325 -10.23 -16.54 -8.62
C ARG A 325 -10.06 -17.11 -7.21
N ALA A 326 -8.96 -17.81 -6.99
CA ALA A 326 -8.63 -18.34 -5.67
C ALA A 326 -7.98 -17.26 -4.81
N ASP A 327 -8.31 -17.20 -3.52
CA ASP A 327 -7.74 -16.19 -2.62
C ASP A 327 -6.23 -16.39 -2.43
N ILE A 328 -5.79 -17.62 -2.14
CA ILE A 328 -4.37 -18.01 -2.06
C ILE A 328 -4.16 -19.40 -2.66
N LEU A 329 -3.15 -19.52 -3.52
CA LEU A 329 -2.59 -20.76 -4.06
C LEU A 329 -1.11 -20.87 -3.72
N MET A 330 -0.69 -22.04 -3.26
CA MET A 330 0.69 -22.35 -2.95
C MET A 330 1.13 -23.60 -3.70
N SER A 331 2.13 -23.43 -4.57
CA SER A 331 2.76 -24.51 -5.31
C SER A 331 4.18 -24.72 -4.78
N PRO A 332 4.59 -25.95 -4.43
CA PRO A 332 5.97 -26.24 -4.05
C PRO A 332 6.96 -25.79 -5.13
N GLU A 333 8.13 -25.27 -4.75
CA GLU A 333 9.19 -24.94 -5.70
C GLU A 333 9.88 -26.19 -6.28
N LEU A 334 10.40 -26.04 -7.50
CA LEU A 334 10.65 -27.05 -8.56
C LEU A 334 11.53 -28.29 -8.24
N ASP A 335 11.95 -28.55 -7.00
CA ASP A 335 12.75 -29.74 -6.63
C ASP A 335 11.98 -30.82 -5.84
N THR A 336 10.71 -30.59 -5.49
CA THR A 336 9.86 -31.60 -4.84
C THR A 336 8.82 -32.17 -5.81
N GLN A 337 9.21 -33.10 -6.69
CA GLN A 337 8.22 -33.94 -7.39
C GLN A 337 7.37 -34.67 -6.33
N GLY A 338 6.06 -34.43 -6.35
CA GLY A 338 5.11 -35.01 -5.37
C GLY A 338 4.84 -34.15 -4.14
N GLY A 339 5.30 -32.90 -4.10
CA GLY A 339 4.92 -31.94 -3.05
C GLY A 339 3.41 -31.68 -3.01
N ARG A 340 2.90 -31.32 -1.83
CA ARG A 340 1.49 -31.01 -1.59
C ARG A 340 1.21 -29.57 -1.99
N GLY A 341 0.31 -29.35 -2.94
CA GLY A 341 -0.22 -28.01 -3.22
C GLY A 341 -1.20 -27.58 -2.14
N ILE A 342 -1.34 -26.28 -1.89
CA ILE A 342 -2.30 -25.75 -0.91
C ILE A 342 -3.17 -24.70 -1.59
N VAL A 343 -4.48 -24.79 -1.37
CA VAL A 343 -5.45 -23.75 -1.75
C VAL A 343 -6.20 -23.29 -0.52
N MET A 344 -6.35 -21.98 -0.35
CA MET A 344 -7.11 -21.39 0.75
C MET A 344 -8.21 -20.51 0.19
N GLU A 345 -9.38 -20.60 0.80
CA GLU A 345 -10.53 -19.73 0.58
C GLU A 345 -10.96 -19.15 1.92
N PHE A 346 -11.10 -17.83 1.97
CA PHE A 346 -11.49 -17.11 3.16
C PHE A 346 -12.98 -16.77 3.13
N LYS A 347 -13.61 -16.80 4.29
CA LYS A 347 -14.94 -16.20 4.50
C LYS A 347 -14.98 -15.42 5.79
N ARG A 348 -15.84 -14.42 5.83
CA ARG A 348 -16.20 -13.71 7.06
C ARG A 348 -17.64 -13.98 7.46
N LEU A 349 -17.87 -14.25 8.74
CA LEU A 349 -19.20 -14.48 9.26
C LEU A 349 -20.08 -13.22 9.25
N GLY A 350 -21.17 -13.26 8.49
CA GLY A 350 -22.24 -12.27 8.41
C GLY A 350 -23.15 -12.24 9.64
N LYS A 351 -24.11 -11.30 9.66
CA LYS A 351 -25.13 -11.28 10.73
C LYS A 351 -26.13 -12.40 10.44
N ASN A 352 -26.34 -13.31 11.39
CA ASN A 352 -27.20 -14.48 11.29
C ASN A 352 -26.70 -15.61 10.37
N GLU A 353 -25.40 -15.64 10.06
CA GLU A 353 -24.77 -16.77 9.38
C GLU A 353 -24.16 -17.73 10.40
N SER A 354 -24.14 -19.02 10.08
CA SER A 354 -23.45 -20.04 10.87
C SER A 354 -22.02 -20.27 10.36
N MET A 355 -21.09 -20.50 11.28
CA MET A 355 -19.71 -20.88 10.97
C MET A 355 -19.68 -22.11 10.04
N GLU A 356 -20.54 -23.08 10.35
CA GLU A 356 -20.69 -24.33 9.59
C GLU A 356 -21.10 -24.09 8.13
N GLU A 357 -22.04 -23.16 7.92
CA GLU A 357 -22.55 -22.82 6.60
C GLU A 357 -21.46 -22.16 5.75
N GLN A 358 -20.70 -21.24 6.35
CA GLN A 358 -19.60 -20.55 5.65
C GLN A 358 -18.41 -21.47 5.36
N LEU A 359 -18.05 -22.37 6.28
CA LEU A 359 -17.01 -23.37 6.05
C LEU A 359 -17.39 -24.27 4.87
N THR A 360 -18.66 -24.71 4.84
CA THR A 360 -19.18 -25.54 3.74
C THR A 360 -19.22 -24.77 2.42
N ALA A 361 -19.66 -23.51 2.43
CA ALA A 361 -19.70 -22.67 1.24
C ALA A 361 -18.31 -22.40 0.65
N ALA A 362 -17.32 -22.13 1.50
CA ALA A 362 -15.94 -21.92 1.07
C ALA A 362 -15.34 -23.17 0.42
N LEU A 363 -15.54 -24.36 1.03
CA LEU A 363 -15.08 -25.62 0.42
C LEU A 363 -15.80 -25.91 -0.90
N ALA A 364 -17.12 -25.71 -0.95
CA ALA A 364 -17.90 -25.88 -2.18
C ALA A 364 -17.43 -24.93 -3.29
N GLN A 365 -17.03 -23.70 -2.94
CA GLN A 365 -16.48 -22.75 -3.90
C GLN A 365 -15.13 -23.23 -4.46
N ILE A 366 -14.24 -23.77 -3.62
CA ILE A 366 -12.96 -24.36 -4.08
C ILE A 366 -13.21 -25.49 -5.09
N GLU A 367 -14.20 -26.34 -4.80
CA GLU A 367 -14.57 -27.48 -5.65
C GLU A 367 -15.21 -27.05 -6.98
N GLU A 368 -16.26 -26.22 -6.93
CA GLU A 368 -17.01 -25.74 -8.11
C GLU A 368 -16.11 -24.98 -9.08
N LYS A 369 -15.18 -24.18 -8.55
CA LYS A 369 -14.25 -23.40 -9.36
C LYS A 369 -13.01 -24.18 -9.77
N HIS A 370 -12.86 -25.43 -9.35
CA HIS A 370 -11.75 -26.31 -9.70
C HIS A 370 -10.37 -25.70 -9.44
N TYR A 371 -10.20 -24.94 -8.35
CA TYR A 371 -8.90 -24.33 -8.02
C TYR A 371 -7.73 -25.33 -7.90
N PRO A 372 -7.92 -26.56 -7.36
CA PRO A 372 -6.88 -27.58 -7.34
C PRO A 372 -6.34 -28.00 -8.71
N ALA A 373 -7.08 -27.77 -9.81
CA ALA A 373 -6.65 -28.17 -11.16
C ALA A 373 -5.34 -27.48 -11.57
N THR A 374 -5.18 -26.21 -11.23
CA THR A 374 -3.95 -25.44 -11.51
C THR A 374 -2.75 -26.05 -10.78
N LEU A 375 -2.91 -26.41 -9.50
CA LEU A 375 -1.85 -27.04 -8.71
C LEU A 375 -1.49 -28.43 -9.23
N ARG A 376 -2.48 -29.23 -9.64
CA ARG A 376 -2.24 -30.54 -10.26
C ARG A 376 -1.51 -30.42 -11.60
N ALA A 377 -1.86 -29.42 -12.43
CA ALA A 377 -1.16 -29.15 -13.69
C ALA A 377 0.31 -28.73 -13.47
N GLU A 378 0.61 -28.15 -12.31
CA GLU A 378 1.98 -27.80 -11.87
C GLU A 378 2.74 -28.97 -11.23
N GLY A 379 2.14 -30.16 -11.16
CA GLY A 379 2.80 -31.39 -10.71
C GLY A 379 2.57 -31.76 -9.24
N CYS A 380 1.66 -31.08 -8.54
CA CYS A 380 1.29 -31.42 -7.17
C CYS A 380 0.49 -32.74 -7.13
N ALA A 381 1.02 -33.77 -6.46
CA ALA A 381 0.37 -35.08 -6.35
C ALA A 381 -0.85 -35.05 -5.41
N ALA A 382 -0.79 -34.21 -4.37
CA ALA A 382 -1.86 -33.97 -3.44
C ALA A 382 -2.16 -32.46 -3.37
N VAL A 383 -3.43 -32.11 -3.11
CA VAL A 383 -3.84 -30.73 -2.86
C VAL A 383 -4.61 -30.66 -1.55
N LEU A 384 -4.16 -29.81 -0.65
CA LEU A 384 -4.84 -29.49 0.60
C LEU A 384 -5.71 -28.25 0.40
N SER A 385 -7.02 -28.45 0.48
CA SER A 385 -8.01 -27.38 0.35
C SER A 385 -8.43 -26.91 1.73
N LEU A 386 -8.29 -25.61 2.03
CA LEU A 386 -8.62 -25.03 3.32
C LEU A 386 -9.70 -23.96 3.18
N ALA A 387 -10.79 -24.15 3.91
CA ALA A 387 -11.75 -23.10 4.20
C ALA A 387 -11.39 -22.46 5.54
N ILE A 388 -11.21 -21.14 5.56
CA ILE A 388 -10.87 -20.39 6.77
C ILE A 388 -11.97 -19.34 6.98
N VAL A 389 -12.75 -19.51 8.05
CA VAL A 389 -13.86 -18.60 8.37
C VAL A 389 -13.55 -17.81 9.62
N PHE A 390 -13.70 -16.49 9.55
CA PHE A 390 -13.47 -15.57 10.67
C PHE A 390 -14.78 -15.00 11.23
N ASP A 391 -14.87 -14.99 12.57
CA ASP A 391 -15.86 -14.26 13.35
C ASP A 391 -15.15 -13.29 14.31
N GLY A 392 -14.76 -12.14 13.76
CA GLY A 392 -13.92 -11.18 14.46
C GLY A 392 -12.62 -11.86 14.92
N LYS A 393 -12.46 -12.00 16.23
CA LYS A 393 -11.25 -12.60 16.80
C LYS A 393 -11.22 -14.12 16.79
N ARG A 394 -12.34 -14.77 16.46
CA ARG A 394 -12.42 -16.23 16.40
C ARG A 394 -12.28 -16.68 14.97
N LEU A 395 -11.70 -17.86 14.77
CA LEU A 395 -11.66 -18.49 13.47
C LEU A 395 -11.85 -19.99 13.58
N GLU A 396 -12.34 -20.58 12.51
CA GLU A 396 -12.32 -22.02 12.29
C GLU A 396 -11.69 -22.31 10.93
N VAL A 397 -10.92 -23.39 10.87
CA VAL A 397 -10.31 -23.90 9.65
C VAL A 397 -10.86 -25.29 9.39
N ARG A 398 -11.24 -25.57 8.15
CA ARG A 398 -11.68 -26.90 7.72
C ARG A 398 -10.95 -27.31 6.46
N GLU A 399 -10.43 -28.53 6.48
CA GLU A 399 -9.89 -29.15 5.29
C GLU A 399 -11.01 -29.76 4.42
N GLY A 400 -10.86 -29.63 3.11
CA GLY A 400 -11.63 -30.38 2.13
C GLY A 400 -11.05 -31.78 1.96
N LEU A 401 -11.91 -32.78 1.78
CA LEU A 401 -11.47 -34.14 1.49
C LEU A 401 -10.74 -34.17 0.14
N SER A 402 -9.47 -34.56 0.16
CA SER A 402 -8.71 -34.84 -1.05
C SER A 402 -9.22 -36.17 -1.63
N ASP A 403 -9.84 -36.13 -2.81
CA ASP A 403 -9.91 -37.32 -3.66
C ASP A 403 -8.47 -37.68 -4.03
N ALA A 404 -7.90 -38.62 -3.28
CA ALA A 404 -6.78 -39.40 -3.76
C ALA A 404 -7.26 -40.04 -5.06
N ALA A 405 -6.57 -39.76 -6.17
CA ALA A 405 -6.83 -40.43 -7.43
C ALA A 405 -6.92 -41.94 -7.15
N GLY A 406 -8.08 -42.51 -7.43
CA GLY A 406 -8.31 -43.94 -7.24
C GLY A 406 -7.25 -44.72 -8.02
N ASP A 407 -6.60 -45.64 -7.31
CA ASP A 407 -6.11 -46.86 -7.94
C ASP A 407 -7.32 -47.57 -8.55
N ASP A 408 -7.43 -47.54 -9.89
CA ASP A 408 -7.89 -48.65 -10.74
C ASP A 408 -7.53 -48.41 -12.22
#